data_AF-A0A842NME5-F1
#
_entry.id   AF-A0A842NME5-F1
#
_cell.length_a   1.000
_cell.length_b   1.000
_cell.length_c   1.000
_cell.angle_alpha   90.00
_cell.angle_beta   90.00
_cell.angle_gamma   90.00
#
_symmetry.space_group_name_H-M   'P 1'
#
loop_
_entity.id
_entity.type
_entity.pdbx_description
1 polymer ?
#
loop_
_entity_poly.entity_id
_entity_poly.type
_entity_poly.pdbx_seq_one_letter_code
_entity_poly.pdbx_strand_id
1 'polypeptide(L)'
;MKKGLKKQIKEIQDYFRNKIVDGEYKVIAADDYTLTIAVTNFDEEYKFCLWTANEVSHFRLYEGMFNFVEFGFSEAEATLAFAKCEEARAQAWEEKVRPQKLKQLEKLQKELGISQYGEVK
;
A
#
# COMPACT_ATOMS: atom_id res chain seq x y z
N MET A 1 -1.55 21.27 27.46
CA MET A 1 -0.93 21.48 26.14
C MET A 1 -1.34 22.85 25.59
N LYS A 2 -0.37 23.71 25.20
CA LYS A 2 -0.65 25.08 24.72
C LYS A 2 -1.54 25.05 23.47
N LYS A 3 -2.48 26.00 23.33
CA LYS A 3 -3.46 26.05 22.21
C LYS A 3 -2.80 26.04 20.83
N GLY A 4 -1.63 26.68 20.69
CA GLY A 4 -0.85 26.69 19.44
C GLY A 4 -0.29 25.32 19.06
N LEU A 5 0.25 24.56 20.02
CA LEU A 5 0.81 23.23 19.76
C LEU A 5 -0.26 22.23 19.30
N LYS A 6 -1.46 22.29 19.88
CA LYS A 6 -2.59 21.47 19.45
C LYS A 6 -2.97 21.73 17.98
N LYS A 7 -2.90 22.98 17.55
CA LYS A 7 -3.21 23.38 16.17
C LYS A 7 -2.19 22.79 15.20
N GLN A 8 -0.90 22.89 15.53
CA GLN A 8 0.19 22.36 14.70
C GLN A 8 0.12 20.83 14.58
N ILE A 9 -0.14 20.12 15.68
CA ILE A 9 -0.33 18.66 15.64
C ILE A 9 -1.47 18.28 14.69
N LYS A 10 -2.60 19.01 14.78
CA LYS A 10 -3.74 18.77 13.89
C LYS A 10 -3.40 19.02 12.42
N GLU A 11 -2.71 20.11 12.11
CA GLU A 11 -2.29 20.43 10.74
C GLU A 11 -1.39 19.34 10.14
N ILE A 12 -0.49 18.77 10.94
CA ILE A 12 0.35 17.64 10.54
C ILE A 12 -0.50 16.39 10.29
N GLN A 13 -1.40 16.04 11.23
CA GLN A 13 -2.29 14.89 11.08
C GLN A 13 -3.17 15.00 9.83
N ASP A 14 -3.77 16.17 9.60
CA ASP A 14 -4.64 16.43 8.45
C ASP A 14 -3.85 16.33 7.13
N TYR A 15 -2.61 16.83 7.09
CA TYR A 15 -1.74 16.71 5.92
C TYR A 15 -1.50 15.24 5.52
N PHE A 16 -1.00 14.42 6.45
CA PHE A 16 -0.68 13.03 6.14
C PHE A 16 -1.92 12.19 5.88
N ARG A 17 -3.01 12.46 6.59
CA ARG A 17 -4.29 11.80 6.33
C ARG A 17 -4.75 12.03 4.89
N ASN A 18 -4.75 13.27 4.42
CA ASN A 18 -5.19 13.59 3.07
C ASN A 18 -4.31 12.90 2.02
N LYS A 19 -2.98 12.92 2.19
CA LYS A 19 -2.06 12.20 1.30
C LYS A 19 -2.38 10.71 1.19
N ILE A 20 -2.74 10.08 2.30
CA ILE A 20 -3.13 8.65 2.33
C ILE A 20 -4.50 8.44 1.67
N VAL A 21 -5.48 9.29 1.95
CA VAL A 21 -6.81 9.19 1.35
C VAL A 21 -6.78 9.42 -0.17
N ASP A 22 -5.96 10.36 -0.63
CA ASP A 22 -5.83 10.74 -2.04
C ASP A 22 -4.95 9.75 -2.84
N GLY A 23 -4.26 8.81 -2.17
CA GLY A 23 -3.35 7.87 -2.82
C GLY A 23 -1.98 8.45 -3.17
N GLU A 24 -1.62 9.59 -2.60
CA GLU A 24 -0.35 10.30 -2.84
C GLU A 24 0.78 9.75 -1.98
N TYR A 25 1.13 8.48 -2.22
CA TYR A 25 2.21 7.78 -1.53
C TYR A 25 2.85 6.72 -2.42
N LYS A 26 4.03 6.26 -2.02
CA LYS A 26 4.69 5.10 -2.61
C LYS A 26 4.51 3.88 -1.73
N VAL A 27 4.15 2.73 -2.31
CA VAL A 27 4.19 1.45 -1.60
C VAL A 27 5.64 0.99 -1.43
N ILE A 28 6.02 0.67 -0.20
CA ILE A 28 7.35 0.17 0.15
C ILE A 28 7.32 -1.35 0.37
N ALA A 29 6.28 -1.82 1.05
CA ALA A 29 6.05 -3.24 1.30
C ALA A 29 4.55 -3.50 1.46
N ALA A 30 4.12 -4.67 1.04
CA ALA A 30 2.76 -5.15 1.20
C ALA A 30 2.79 -6.61 1.66
N ASP A 31 1.95 -6.93 2.63
CA ASP A 31 1.63 -8.29 3.03
C ASP A 31 0.09 -8.47 3.14
N ASP A 32 -0.34 -9.63 3.62
CA ASP A 32 -1.77 -9.99 3.69
C ASP A 32 -2.57 -9.11 4.66
N TYR A 33 -1.90 -8.46 5.62
CA TYR A 33 -2.53 -7.72 6.71
C TYR A 33 -2.16 -6.25 6.74
N THR A 34 -1.00 -5.89 6.20
CA THR A 34 -0.44 -4.56 6.29
C THR A 34 0.05 -4.01 4.95
N LEU A 35 -0.04 -2.70 4.82
CA LEU A 35 0.57 -1.95 3.73
C LEU A 35 1.50 -0.90 4.31
N THR A 36 2.79 -1.01 3.99
CA THR A 36 3.79 0.00 4.32
C THR A 36 3.92 0.98 3.18
N ILE A 37 3.65 2.25 3.46
CA ILE A 37 3.70 3.34 2.50
C ILE A 37 4.71 4.41 2.92
N ALA A 38 5.22 5.17 1.97
CA ALA A 38 6.01 6.36 2.18
C ALA A 38 5.32 7.58 1.56
N VAL A 39 5.12 8.62 2.36
CA VAL A 39 4.66 9.94 1.91
C VAL A 39 5.88 10.84 1.86
N THR A 40 6.19 11.38 0.68
CA THR A 40 7.32 12.29 0.49
C THR A 40 6.85 13.74 0.58
N ASN A 41 7.51 14.53 1.43
CA ASN A 41 7.31 15.97 1.50
C ASN A 41 8.66 16.68 1.35
N PHE A 42 8.83 17.44 0.28
CA PHE A 42 10.14 17.97 -0.13
C PHE A 42 11.19 16.85 -0.25
N ASP A 43 12.17 16.84 0.65
CA ASP A 43 13.29 15.91 0.67
C ASP A 43 13.16 14.84 1.78
N GLU A 44 12.05 14.82 2.51
CA GLU A 44 11.81 13.90 3.64
C GLU A 44 10.76 12.85 3.30
N GLU A 45 11.08 11.60 3.61
CA GLU A 45 10.16 10.46 3.49
C GLU A 45 9.61 10.06 4.86
N TYR A 46 8.29 10.08 4.97
CA TYR A 46 7.57 9.66 6.16
C TYR A 46 6.88 8.33 5.91
N LYS A 47 7.23 7.33 6.70
CA LYS A 47 6.67 5.98 6.55
C LYS A 47 5.44 5.80 7.43
N PHE A 48 4.44 5.11 6.89
CA PHE A 48 3.25 4.69 7.62
C PHE A 48 2.94 3.23 7.38
N CYS A 49 2.55 2.52 8.43
CA CYS A 49 2.07 1.15 8.33
C CYS A 49 0.56 1.16 8.53
N LEU A 50 -0.16 0.71 7.51
CA LEU A 50 -1.62 0.64 7.49
C LEU A 50 -2.07 -0.78 7.76
N TRP A 51 -2.93 -0.97 8.75
CA TRP A 51 -3.66 -2.22 8.91
C TRP A 51 -4.79 -2.26 7.88
N THR A 52 -4.75 -3.27 7.02
CA THR A 52 -5.57 -3.38 5.81
C THR A 52 -6.26 -4.76 5.72
N ALA A 53 -6.39 -5.45 6.85
CA ALA A 53 -7.14 -6.70 6.98
C ALA A 53 -8.43 -6.51 7.77
N ASN A 54 -9.33 -7.51 7.66
CA ASN A 54 -10.64 -7.54 8.31
C ASN A 54 -11.57 -6.43 7.85
N GLU A 55 -11.57 -6.16 6.54
CA GLU A 55 -12.45 -5.19 5.88
C GLU A 55 -12.16 -3.72 6.24
N VAL A 56 -12.85 -2.81 5.54
CA VAL A 56 -12.71 -1.36 5.68
C VAL A 56 -12.96 -0.87 7.11
N SER A 57 -13.83 -1.53 7.86
CA SER A 57 -14.19 -1.17 9.24
C SER A 57 -13.02 -1.27 10.23
N HIS A 58 -11.97 -2.02 9.86
CA HIS A 58 -10.76 -2.20 10.67
C HIS A 58 -9.57 -1.40 10.14
N PHE A 59 -9.75 -0.62 9.07
CA PHE A 59 -8.70 0.20 8.48
C PHE A 59 -8.21 1.27 9.45
N ARG A 60 -6.91 1.26 9.73
CA ARG A 60 -6.26 2.19 10.66
C ARG A 60 -4.75 2.20 10.48
N LEU A 61 -4.08 3.18 11.08
CA LEU A 61 -2.64 3.09 11.33
C LEU A 61 -2.37 1.88 12.25
N TYR A 62 -1.43 1.02 11.88
CA TYR A 62 -1.08 -0.15 12.68
C TYR A 62 -0.19 0.27 13.86
N GLU A 63 -0.72 0.11 15.07
CA GLU A 63 -0.05 0.49 16.32
C GLU A 63 1.30 -0.23 16.49
N GLY A 64 2.28 0.46 17.10
CA GLY A 64 3.59 -0.12 17.40
C GLY A 64 4.57 -0.21 16.21
N MET A 65 4.21 0.33 15.06
CA MET A 65 5.09 0.43 13.88
C MET A 65 5.72 1.83 13.77
N PHE A 66 6.41 2.10 12.66
CA PHE A 66 7.15 3.34 12.36
C PHE A 66 6.26 4.58 12.10
N ASN A 67 5.01 4.59 12.59
CA ASN A 67 4.10 5.73 12.47
C ASN A 67 4.57 6.86 13.40
N PHE A 68 5.12 7.93 12.85
CA PHE A 68 5.65 9.04 13.66
C PHE A 68 4.54 9.92 14.28
N VAL A 69 3.32 9.85 13.73
CA VAL A 69 2.13 10.53 14.21
C VAL A 69 0.93 9.59 14.11
N GLU A 70 0.07 9.63 15.12
CA GLU A 70 -1.18 8.87 15.14
C GLU A 70 -2.36 9.75 14.73
N PHE A 71 -3.26 9.21 13.91
CA PHE A 71 -4.54 9.81 13.55
C PHE A 71 -5.51 8.72 13.11
N GLY A 72 -6.81 9.01 13.27
CA GLY A 72 -7.88 8.17 12.75
C GLY A 72 -8.38 8.67 11.40
N PHE A 73 -9.15 7.80 10.74
CA PHE A 73 -9.91 8.11 9.54
C PHE A 73 -11.40 8.15 9.91
N SER A 74 -12.15 9.07 9.32
CA SER A 74 -13.61 8.93 9.24
C SER A 74 -13.97 7.74 8.37
N GLU A 75 -15.22 7.27 8.46
CA GLU A 75 -15.70 6.12 7.66
C GLU A 75 -15.54 6.33 6.14
N ALA A 76 -15.83 7.54 5.67
CA ALA A 76 -15.67 7.90 4.26
C ALA A 76 -14.19 7.90 3.84
N GLU A 77 -13.31 8.49 4.66
CA GLU A 77 -11.86 8.50 4.42
C GLU A 77 -11.28 7.08 4.43
N ALA A 78 -11.70 6.25 5.39
CA ALA A 78 -11.28 4.86 5.49
C ALA A 78 -11.69 4.05 4.25
N THR A 79 -12.89 4.28 3.72
CA THR A 79 -13.38 3.62 2.50
C THR A 79 -12.52 3.97 1.28
N LEU A 80 -12.22 5.26 1.10
CA LEU A 80 -11.39 5.72 -0.01
C LEU A 80 -9.96 5.19 0.11
N ALA A 81 -9.35 5.34 1.29
CA ALA A 81 -7.99 4.90 1.55
C ALA A 81 -7.85 3.37 1.43
N PHE A 82 -8.81 2.60 1.94
CA PHE A 82 -8.81 1.15 1.85
C PHE A 82 -8.87 0.67 0.40
N ALA A 83 -9.74 1.26 -0.43
CA ALA A 83 -9.82 0.93 -1.84
C ALA A 83 -8.50 1.21 -2.58
N LYS A 84 -7.83 2.33 -2.27
CA LYS A 84 -6.51 2.66 -2.81
C LYS A 84 -5.42 1.70 -2.33
N CYS A 85 -5.49 1.26 -1.09
CA CYS A 85 -4.57 0.27 -0.55
C CYS A 85 -4.73 -1.09 -1.23
N GLU A 86 -5.97 -1.53 -1.48
CA GLU A 86 -6.26 -2.78 -2.20
C GLU A 86 -5.74 -2.75 -3.63
N GLU A 87 -5.97 -1.66 -4.35
CA GLU A 87 -5.45 -1.45 -5.70
C GLU A 87 -3.91 -1.52 -5.71
N ALA A 88 -3.27 -0.81 -4.79
CA ALA A 88 -1.81 -0.76 -4.71
C ALA A 88 -1.20 -2.11 -4.26
N ARG A 89 -1.88 -2.86 -3.38
CA ARG A 89 -1.48 -4.21 -2.98
C ARG A 89 -1.57 -5.18 -4.16
N ALA A 90 -2.66 -5.13 -4.92
CA ALA A 90 -2.85 -5.98 -6.10
C ALA A 90 -1.73 -5.73 -7.14
N GLN A 91 -1.40 -4.46 -7.40
CA GLN A 91 -0.29 -4.08 -8.28
C GLN A 91 1.05 -4.62 -7.76
N ALA A 92 1.36 -4.41 -6.47
CA ALA A 92 2.61 -4.90 -5.87
C ALA A 92 2.72 -6.43 -5.92
N TRP A 93 1.61 -7.14 -5.70
CA TRP A 93 1.55 -8.59 -5.83
C TRP A 93 1.80 -9.04 -7.27
N GLU A 94 1.18 -8.37 -8.23
CA GLU A 94 1.34 -8.64 -9.64
C GLU A 94 2.80 -8.46 -10.08
N GLU A 95 3.43 -7.34 -9.73
CA GLU A 95 4.85 -7.07 -10.03
C GLU A 95 5.79 -8.14 -9.46
N LYS A 96 5.47 -8.68 -8.28
CA LYS A 96 6.25 -9.74 -7.63
C LYS A 96 6.04 -11.11 -8.27
N VAL A 97 4.79 -11.46 -8.59
CA VAL A 97 4.40 -12.82 -8.98
C VAL A 97 4.45 -13.03 -10.50
N ARG A 98 4.07 -12.02 -11.29
CA ARG A 98 4.04 -12.09 -12.76
C ARG A 98 5.38 -12.57 -13.34
N PRO A 99 6.56 -12.04 -12.95
CA PRO A 99 7.83 -12.51 -13.50
C PRO A 99 8.14 -13.97 -13.16
N GLN A 100 7.75 -14.43 -11.97
CA GLN A 100 7.95 -15.81 -11.54
C GLN A 100 7.07 -16.76 -12.33
N LYS A 101 5.80 -16.39 -12.53
CA LYS A 101 4.85 -17.16 -13.33
C LYS A 101 5.23 -17.20 -14.80
N LEU A 102 5.72 -16.11 -15.37
CA LEU A 102 6.26 -16.09 -16.73
C LEU A 102 7.46 -17.03 -16.89
N LYS A 103 8.42 -17.01 -15.96
CA LYS A 103 9.56 -17.96 -15.97
C LYS A 103 9.11 -19.41 -15.84
N GLN A 104 8.12 -19.68 -14.99
CA GLN A 104 7.54 -21.03 -14.85
C GLN A 104 6.86 -21.47 -16.16
N LEU A 105 6.12 -20.57 -16.80
CA LEU A 105 5.46 -20.82 -18.07
C LEU A 105 6.47 -21.13 -19.18
N GLU A 106 7.54 -20.33 -19.29
CA GLU A 106 8.63 -20.56 -20.26
C GLU A 106 9.30 -21.92 -20.05
N LYS A 107 9.56 -22.29 -18.79
CA LYS A 107 10.12 -23.59 -18.45
C LYS A 107 9.20 -24.74 -18.88
N LEU A 108 7.91 -24.66 -18.56
CA LEU A 108 6.92 -25.68 -18.92
C LEU A 108 6.73 -25.79 -20.44
N GLN A 109 6.70 -24.66 -21.15
CA GLN A 109 6.63 -24.63 -22.62
C GLN A 109 7.81 -25.38 -23.24
N LYS A 110 9.03 -25.16 -22.73
CA LYS A 110 10.24 -25.87 -23.18
C LYS A 110 10.18 -27.38 -22.90
N GLU A 111 9.70 -27.78 -21.71
CA GLU A 111 9.57 -29.19 -21.33
C GLU A 111 8.53 -29.93 -22.19
N LEU A 112 7.45 -29.25 -22.59
CA LEU A 112 6.39 -29.80 -23.43
C LEU A 112 6.65 -29.67 -24.94
N GLY A 113 7.79 -29.10 -25.34
CA GLY A 113 8.11 -28.88 -26.76
C GLY A 113 7.21 -27.87 -27.48
N ILE A 114 6.52 -27.01 -26.73
CA ILE A 114 5.59 -26.01 -27.27
C ILE A 114 6.39 -24.76 -27.65
N SER A 115 6.42 -24.45 -28.94
CA SER A 115 6.96 -23.18 -29.46
C SER A 115 6.09 -21.99 -29.00
N GLN A 116 6.69 -20.81 -28.80
CA GLN A 116 5.99 -19.55 -28.44
C GLN A 116 4.89 -19.14 -29.45
N TYR A 117 4.76 -19.86 -30.56
CA TYR A 117 3.73 -19.70 -31.58
C TYR A 117 3.05 -21.03 -31.90
N GLY A 118 2.27 -21.59 -30.96
CA GLY A 118 1.15 -22.50 -31.25
C GLY A 118 1.38 -23.75 -32.12
N GLU A 119 2.60 -24.11 -32.49
CA GLU A 119 2.89 -25.28 -33.31
C GLU A 119 3.57 -26.33 -32.44
N VAL A 120 2.79 -27.36 -32.15
CA VAL A 120 3.26 -28.65 -31.65
C VAL A 120 3.91 -29.34 -32.86
N LYS A 121 5.21 -29.64 -32.77
CA LYS A 121 5.92 -30.47 -33.76
C LYS A 121 5.47 -31.92 -33.68
#